data_AF-A0A6L9JR64-F1
#
_entry.id   AF-A0A6L9JR64-F1
#
_cell.length_a   1.000
_cell.length_b   1.000
_cell.length_c   1.000
_cell.angle_alpha   90.00
_cell.angle_beta   90.00
_cell.angle_gamma   90.00
#
_symmetry.space_group_name_H-M   'P 1'
#
loop_
_entity.id
_entity.type
_entity.pdbx_description
1 polymer ?
#
loop_
_entity_poly.entity_id
_entity_poly.type
_entity_poly.pdbx_seq_one_letter_code
_entity_poly.pdbx_strand_id
1 'polypeptide(L)'
;MNTKLNDVIEEIERLSDGQRNDVDLPDDELISQYEKEIGFEFSNDYKEVLKKISNIFYGTIDLLSVTRDKKYYGELSQALSDAREQGLPENLLPICEDNGSYYCIDYDGKIKYWTLDGYNEESWPDLASWIKQVWIEGN
;
A
#
# COMPACT_ATOMS: atom_id res chain seq x y z
N MET A 1 0.23 1.52 -19.71
CA MET A 1 0.59 0.58 -18.63
C MET A 1 2.09 0.66 -18.43
N ASN A 2 2.52 0.84 -17.17
CA ASN A 2 3.91 0.89 -16.78
C ASN A 2 4.46 -0.55 -16.77
N THR A 3 5.32 -0.91 -17.73
CA THR A 3 5.83 -2.29 -17.91
C THR A 3 6.47 -2.81 -16.62
N LYS A 4 7.19 -1.95 -15.88
CA LYS A 4 7.84 -2.32 -14.62
C LYS A 4 6.86 -2.76 -13.54
N LEU A 5 5.69 -2.13 -13.48
CA LEU A 5 4.68 -2.46 -12.48
C LEU A 5 4.07 -3.84 -12.75
N ASN A 6 3.78 -4.13 -14.03
CA ASN A 6 3.27 -5.45 -14.41
C ASN A 6 4.29 -6.55 -14.10
N ASP A 7 5.58 -6.31 -14.39
CA ASP A 7 6.64 -7.28 -14.13
C ASP A 7 6.71 -7.67 -12.64
N VAL A 8 6.61 -6.69 -11.73
CA VAL A 8 6.65 -6.98 -10.27
C VAL A 8 5.37 -7.60 -9.74
N ILE A 9 4.21 -7.28 -10.33
CA ILE A 9 2.92 -7.93 -10.02
C ILE A 9 2.97 -9.41 -10.38
N GLU A 10 3.42 -9.75 -11.60
CA GLU A 10 3.57 -11.13 -12.04
C GLU A 10 4.61 -11.88 -11.20
N GLU A 11 5.69 -11.19 -10.80
CA GLU A 11 6.73 -11.77 -9.96
C GLU A 11 6.20 -12.15 -8.57
N ILE A 12 5.53 -11.25 -7.86
CA ILE A 12 5.00 -11.54 -6.52
C ILE A 12 3.87 -12.58 -6.56
N GLU A 13 3.02 -12.57 -7.60
CA GLU A 13 2.02 -13.61 -7.81
C GLU A 13 2.66 -14.99 -7.93
N ARG A 14 3.73 -15.11 -8.71
CA ARG A 14 4.48 -16.37 -8.85
C ARG A 14 5.16 -16.78 -7.54
N LEU A 15 5.75 -15.83 -6.81
CA LEU A 15 6.49 -16.10 -5.58
C LEU A 15 5.59 -16.47 -4.39
N SER A 16 4.37 -15.93 -4.36
CA SER A 16 3.36 -16.25 -3.33
C SER A 16 2.79 -17.67 -3.43
N ASP A 17 3.04 -18.39 -4.54
CA ASP A 17 2.42 -19.69 -4.83
C ASP A 17 0.87 -19.66 -4.72
N GLY A 18 0.29 -18.50 -5.04
CA GLY A 18 -1.16 -18.27 -4.96
C GLY A 18 -1.70 -18.07 -3.54
N GLN A 19 -0.84 -17.95 -2.52
CA GLN A 19 -1.27 -17.65 -1.15
C GLN A 19 -1.85 -16.24 -1.06
N ARG A 20 -3.08 -16.16 -0.56
CA ARG A 20 -3.82 -14.92 -0.38
C ARG A 20 -4.51 -14.89 0.97
N ASN A 21 -4.63 -13.70 1.53
CA ASN A 21 -5.45 -13.38 2.68
C ASN A 21 -6.94 -13.57 2.33
N ASP A 22 -7.76 -13.85 3.34
CA ASP A 22 -9.22 -14.05 3.20
C ASP A 22 -9.94 -12.70 3.08
N VAL A 23 -9.57 -11.93 2.05
CA VAL A 23 -10.07 -10.60 1.73
C VAL A 23 -10.29 -10.50 0.23
N ASP A 24 -11.46 -10.02 -0.16
CA ASP A 24 -11.77 -9.73 -1.55
C ASP A 24 -10.93 -8.55 -2.07
N LEU A 25 -10.46 -8.66 -3.32
CA LEU A 25 -9.81 -7.54 -3.98
C LEU A 25 -10.82 -6.40 -4.18
N PRO A 26 -10.46 -5.14 -3.88
CA PRO A 26 -11.36 -4.02 -4.05
C PRO A 26 -11.68 -3.80 -5.54
N ASP A 27 -12.89 -3.33 -5.84
CA ASP A 27 -13.29 -2.88 -7.17
C ASP A 27 -13.13 -1.35 -7.30
N ASP A 28 -13.31 -0.81 -8.51
CA ASP A 28 -13.19 0.64 -8.74
C ASP A 28 -14.22 1.45 -7.94
N GLU A 29 -15.39 0.89 -7.60
CA GLU A 29 -16.41 1.55 -6.79
C GLU A 29 -15.93 1.72 -5.34
N LEU A 30 -15.39 0.65 -4.74
CA LEU A 30 -14.85 0.66 -3.39
C LEU A 30 -13.64 1.58 -3.28
N ILE A 31 -12.73 1.53 -4.25
CA ILE A 31 -11.59 2.44 -4.30
C ILE A 31 -12.07 3.90 -4.36
N SER A 32 -13.03 4.22 -5.24
CA SER A 32 -13.57 5.58 -5.36
C SER A 32 -14.25 6.06 -4.07
N GLN A 33 -14.90 5.14 -3.34
CA GLN A 33 -15.48 5.44 -2.04
C GLN A 33 -14.39 5.82 -1.03
N TYR A 34 -13.31 5.05 -0.96
CA TYR A 34 -12.17 5.34 -0.09
C TYR A 34 -11.55 6.69 -0.41
N GLU A 35 -11.23 6.96 -1.69
CA GLU A 35 -10.66 8.24 -2.14
C GLU A 35 -11.50 9.43 -1.68
N LYS A 36 -12.83 9.33 -1.80
CA LYS A 36 -13.77 10.37 -1.37
C LYS A 36 -13.82 10.54 0.14
N GLU A 37 -13.81 9.45 0.90
CA GLU A 37 -13.92 9.47 2.36
C GLU A 37 -12.66 10.01 3.02
N ILE A 38 -11.48 9.62 2.51
CA ILE A 38 -10.18 10.06 3.06
C ILE A 38 -9.72 11.39 2.47
N GLY A 39 -10.28 11.83 1.34
CA GLY A 39 -9.88 13.06 0.66
C GLY A 39 -8.52 12.98 -0.05
N PHE A 40 -8.13 11.80 -0.51
CA PHE A 40 -6.86 11.55 -1.20
C PHE A 40 -7.11 10.74 -2.48
N GLU A 41 -6.61 11.22 -3.61
CA GLU A 41 -6.72 10.52 -4.91
C GLU A 41 -5.57 9.52 -5.07
N PHE A 42 -5.90 8.25 -5.31
CA PHE A 42 -4.95 7.18 -5.53
C PHE A 42 -4.40 7.26 -6.95
N SER A 43 -3.09 7.04 -7.09
CA SER A 43 -2.47 6.92 -8.41
C SER A 43 -3.01 5.68 -9.15
N ASN A 44 -3.04 5.74 -10.49
CA ASN A 44 -3.48 4.59 -11.30
C ASN A 44 -2.66 3.33 -11.01
N ASP A 45 -1.35 3.48 -10.76
CA ASP A 45 -0.46 2.37 -10.42
C ASP A 45 -0.86 1.73 -9.07
N TYR A 46 -1.22 2.55 -8.06
CA TYR A 46 -1.70 2.03 -6.78
C TYR A 46 -3.07 1.36 -6.91
N LYS A 47 -4.01 1.92 -7.70
CA LYS A 47 -5.30 1.27 -7.97
C LYS A 47 -5.13 -0.10 -8.63
N GLU A 48 -4.21 -0.22 -9.59
CA GLU A 48 -3.93 -1.50 -10.24
C GLU A 48 -3.33 -2.54 -9.27
N VAL A 49 -2.43 -2.11 -8.38
CA VAL A 49 -1.87 -2.96 -7.33
C VAL A 49 -2.96 -3.41 -6.36
N LEU A 50 -3.82 -2.50 -5.91
CA LEU A 50 -4.94 -2.84 -5.03
C LEU A 50 -5.85 -3.89 -5.66
N LYS A 51 -6.23 -3.70 -6.93
CA LYS A 51 -7.14 -4.60 -7.65
C LYS A 51 -6.56 -5.97 -8.01
N LYS A 52 -5.24 -6.16 -7.93
CA LYS A 52 -4.58 -7.41 -8.36
C LYS A 52 -3.93 -8.18 -7.22
N ILE A 53 -3.24 -7.47 -6.33
CA ILE A 53 -2.32 -8.08 -5.38
C ILE A 53 -2.47 -7.61 -3.93
N SER A 54 -3.43 -6.72 -3.58
CA SER A 54 -3.59 -6.25 -2.19
C SER A 54 -3.90 -7.34 -1.17
N ASN A 55 -4.37 -8.50 -1.61
CA ASN A 55 -4.63 -9.63 -0.73
C ASN A 55 -3.57 -10.74 -0.87
N ILE A 56 -2.46 -10.54 -1.58
CA ILE A 56 -1.37 -11.52 -1.59
C ILE A 56 -0.71 -11.55 -0.22
N PHE A 57 -0.50 -12.77 0.28
CA PHE A 57 0.31 -13.00 1.47
C PHE A 57 1.71 -13.44 1.04
N TYR A 58 2.70 -12.59 1.23
CA TYR A 58 4.08 -12.89 0.90
C TYR A 58 5.03 -12.14 1.84
N GLY A 59 5.91 -12.89 2.51
CA GLY A 59 6.94 -12.28 3.34
C GLY A 59 6.47 -11.87 4.74
N THR A 60 6.96 -10.73 5.22
CA THR A 60 6.65 -10.21 6.57
C THR A 60 5.85 -8.91 6.57
N ILE A 61 5.53 -8.37 5.40
CA ILE A 61 4.74 -7.15 5.26
C ILE A 61 3.57 -7.37 4.30
N ASP A 62 2.49 -6.62 4.52
CA ASP A 62 1.28 -6.67 3.72
C ASP A 62 0.81 -5.23 3.43
N LEU A 63 0.13 -5.05 2.29
CA LEU A 63 -0.56 -3.81 2.02
C LEU A 63 -1.71 -3.60 3.00
N LEU A 64 -1.97 -2.33 3.34
CA LEU A 64 -3.15 -1.94 4.09
C LEU A 64 -4.41 -2.33 3.33
N SER A 65 -5.34 -2.95 4.03
CA SER A 65 -6.55 -3.52 3.45
C SER A 65 -7.58 -2.45 3.11
N VAL A 66 -8.29 -2.66 2.00
CA VAL A 66 -9.36 -1.81 1.51
C VAL A 66 -10.61 -2.67 1.42
N THR A 67 -11.43 -2.62 2.46
CA THR A 67 -12.59 -3.51 2.64
C THR A 67 -13.89 -2.74 2.79
N ARG A 68 -15.03 -3.37 2.44
CA ARG A 68 -16.35 -2.72 2.56
C ARG A 68 -16.78 -2.53 4.02
N ASP A 69 -16.41 -3.46 4.91
CA ASP A 69 -16.83 -3.44 6.31
C ASP A 69 -15.85 -2.75 7.26
N LYS A 70 -14.62 -2.48 6.79
CA LYS A 70 -13.54 -1.79 7.52
C LYS A 70 -13.13 -2.49 8.81
N LYS A 71 -13.21 -3.81 8.84
CA LYS A 71 -12.93 -4.62 10.05
C LYS A 71 -11.74 -5.56 9.87
N TYR A 72 -11.20 -5.67 8.67
CA TYR A 72 -10.05 -6.52 8.43
C TYR A 72 -8.79 -5.94 9.06
N TYR A 73 -7.81 -6.80 9.33
CA TYR A 73 -6.51 -6.39 9.85
C TYR A 73 -5.81 -5.43 8.87
N GLY A 74 -5.08 -4.44 9.41
CA GLY A 74 -4.38 -3.46 8.58
C GLY A 74 -5.32 -2.58 7.75
N GLU A 75 -6.54 -2.30 8.22
CA GLU A 75 -7.52 -1.46 7.51
C GLU A 75 -6.96 -0.05 7.23
N LEU A 76 -6.93 0.33 5.94
CA LEU A 76 -6.28 1.55 5.45
C LEU A 76 -6.86 2.80 6.09
N SER A 77 -8.19 2.87 6.26
CA SER A 77 -8.84 4.04 6.85
C SER A 77 -8.38 4.27 8.30
N GLN A 78 -8.19 3.18 9.05
CA GLN A 78 -7.78 3.24 10.46
C GLN A 78 -6.29 3.61 10.56
N ALA A 79 -5.44 2.94 9.80
CA ALA A 79 -4.00 3.24 9.76
C ALA A 79 -3.72 4.69 9.32
N LEU A 80 -4.47 5.21 8.35
CA LEU A 80 -4.40 6.62 7.97
C LEU A 80 -4.78 7.54 9.12
N SER A 81 -5.89 7.27 9.82
CA SER A 81 -6.31 8.06 10.99
C SER A 81 -5.23 8.06 12.07
N ASP A 82 -4.71 6.89 12.41
CA ASP A 82 -3.71 6.72 13.46
C ASP A 82 -2.39 7.41 13.09
N ALA A 83 -1.95 7.31 11.84
CA ALA A 83 -0.76 8.01 11.35
C ALA A 83 -0.97 9.54 11.32
N ARG A 84 -2.17 10.01 10.96
CA ARG A 84 -2.53 11.44 10.98
C ARG A 84 -2.52 12.02 12.39
N GLU A 85 -3.05 11.31 13.38
CA GLU A 85 -2.96 11.70 14.79
C GLU A 85 -1.52 11.82 15.28
N GLN A 86 -0.62 11.03 14.68
CA GLN A 86 0.81 11.05 14.94
C GLN A 86 1.59 12.09 14.11
N GLY A 87 0.92 12.86 13.25
CA GLY A 87 1.51 13.95 12.48
C GLY A 87 1.96 13.60 11.06
N LEU A 88 1.47 12.49 10.49
CA LEU A 88 1.71 12.15 9.08
C LEU A 88 1.20 13.30 8.16
N PRO A 89 2.04 13.86 7.27
CA PRO A 89 1.64 14.93 6.35
C PRO A 89 0.47 14.58 5.43
N GLU A 90 -0.43 15.55 5.17
CA GLU A 90 -1.63 15.37 4.34
C GLU A 90 -1.35 14.91 2.89
N ASN A 91 -0.14 15.15 2.39
CA ASN A 91 0.28 14.73 1.06
C ASN A 91 0.80 13.28 1.01
N LEU A 92 0.77 12.56 2.12
CA LEU A 92 1.21 11.17 2.23
C LEU A 92 0.05 10.28 2.64
N LEU A 93 -0.10 9.16 1.96
CA LEU A 93 -1.05 8.10 2.27
C LEU A 93 -0.29 6.85 2.69
N PRO A 94 -0.51 6.26 3.87
CA PRO A 94 0.11 5.00 4.22
C PRO A 94 -0.46 3.88 3.33
N ILE A 95 0.43 2.99 2.89
CA ILE A 95 0.09 1.82 2.06
C ILE A 95 0.48 0.50 2.73
N CYS A 96 1.38 0.55 3.71
CA CYS A 96 1.85 -0.60 4.49
C CYS A 96 2.29 -0.09 5.86
N GLU A 97 1.90 -0.78 6.92
CA GLU A 97 2.41 -0.56 8.27
C GLU A 97 3.61 -1.48 8.52
N ASP A 98 4.62 -0.97 9.22
CA ASP A 98 5.77 -1.71 9.69
C ASP A 98 6.14 -1.25 11.11
N ASN A 99 5.73 -2.04 12.12
CA ASN A 99 6.07 -1.83 13.53
C ASN A 99 5.79 -0.39 14.04
N GLY A 100 4.65 0.19 13.65
CA GLY A 100 4.26 1.56 14.01
C GLY A 100 4.86 2.66 13.12
N SER A 101 5.72 2.30 12.17
CA SER A 101 6.13 3.15 11.04
C SER A 101 5.32 2.80 9.80
N TYR A 102 5.38 3.62 8.76
CA TYR A 102 4.57 3.43 7.56
C TYR A 102 5.38 3.64 6.30
N TYR A 103 5.19 2.77 5.31
CA TYR A 103 5.49 3.13 3.93
C TYR A 103 4.32 3.94 3.40
N CYS A 104 4.59 5.15 2.91
CA CYS A 104 3.57 6.06 2.43
C CYS A 104 3.81 6.44 0.97
N ILE A 105 2.74 6.52 0.19
CA ILE A 105 2.74 7.03 -1.18
C ILE A 105 2.33 8.51 -1.21
N ASP A 106 2.99 9.31 -2.04
CA ASP A 106 2.58 10.68 -2.33
C ASP A 106 1.76 10.79 -3.64
N TYR A 107 1.30 12.01 -3.96
CA TYR A 107 0.52 12.28 -5.18
C TYR A 107 1.29 11.99 -6.48
N ASP A 108 2.62 12.02 -6.45
CA ASP A 108 3.47 11.72 -7.61
C ASP A 108 3.75 10.21 -7.74
N GLY A 109 3.28 9.40 -6.78
CA GLY A 109 3.48 7.95 -6.74
C GLY A 109 4.83 7.54 -6.13
N LYS A 110 5.59 8.48 -5.56
CA LYS A 110 6.83 8.20 -4.85
C LYS A 110 6.51 7.61 -3.48
N ILE A 111 7.28 6.62 -3.06
CA ILE A 111 7.12 5.99 -1.73
C ILE A 111 8.15 6.56 -0.77
N LYS A 112 7.74 6.84 0.47
CA LYS A 112 8.61 7.27 1.57
C LYS A 112 8.38 6.39 2.78
N TYR A 113 9.44 6.00 3.47
CA TYR A 113 9.31 5.42 4.80
C TYR A 113 9.17 6.54 5.83
N TRP A 114 8.01 6.58 6.49
CA TRP A 114 7.68 7.58 7.50
C TRP A 114 7.73 6.96 8.89
N THR A 115 8.52 7.60 9.75
CA THR A 115 8.65 7.29 11.17
C THR A 115 8.21 8.50 11.98
N LEU A 116 7.63 8.27 13.16
CA LEU A 116 7.19 9.33 14.07
C LEU A 116 8.33 10.27 14.49
N ASP A 117 9.54 9.73 14.62
CA ASP A 117 10.73 10.48 15.05
C ASP A 117 11.39 11.28 13.91
N GLY A 118 10.95 11.07 12.67
CA GLY A 118 11.44 11.78 11.48
C GLY A 118 12.87 11.47 11.08
N TYR A 119 13.49 10.41 11.62
CA TYR A 119 14.91 10.10 11.37
C TYR A 119 15.18 9.31 10.08
N ASN A 120 14.15 8.88 9.34
CA ASN A 120 14.34 8.07 8.14
C ASN A 120 14.12 8.89 6.83
N GLU A 121 15.09 8.79 5.91
CA GLU A 121 15.09 9.45 4.59
C GLU A 121 14.89 8.48 3.42
N GLU A 122 14.65 7.19 3.71
CA GLU A 122 14.43 6.16 2.70
C GLU A 122 13.20 6.48 1.85
N SER A 123 13.41 6.37 0.55
CA SER A 123 12.35 6.59 -0.43
C SER A 123 12.62 5.81 -1.70
N TRP A 124 11.53 5.46 -2.38
CA TRP A 124 11.53 4.74 -3.65
C TRP A 124 10.86 5.61 -4.71
N PRO A 125 11.40 5.63 -5.94
CA PRO A 125 10.93 6.52 -6.99
C PRO A 125 9.50 6.23 -7.44
N ASP A 126 9.03 4.99 -7.28
CA ASP A 126 7.71 4.53 -7.68
C ASP A 126 7.30 3.27 -6.89
N LEU A 127 6.01 2.94 -6.99
CA LEU A 127 5.42 1.77 -6.33
C LEU A 127 6.06 0.45 -6.81
N ALA A 128 6.44 0.35 -8.08
CA ALA A 128 7.08 -0.85 -8.61
C ALA A 128 8.44 -1.12 -7.94
N SER A 129 9.24 -0.06 -7.74
CA SER A 129 10.53 -0.14 -7.06
C SER A 129 10.36 -0.53 -5.60
N TRP A 130 9.34 -0.03 -4.92
CA TRP A 130 9.02 -0.42 -3.54
C TRP A 130 8.58 -1.88 -3.45
N ILE A 131 7.65 -2.34 -4.31
CA ILE A 131 7.23 -3.75 -4.34
C ILE A 131 8.45 -4.65 -4.55
N LYS A 132 9.32 -4.31 -5.49
CA LYS A 132 10.50 -5.13 -5.79
C LYS A 132 11.48 -5.20 -4.62
N GLN A 133 11.91 -4.05 -4.12
CA GLN A 133 13.03 -3.98 -3.18
C GLN A 133 12.61 -4.27 -1.73
N VAL A 134 11.38 -3.92 -1.37
CA VAL A 134 10.87 -4.03 0.01
C VAL A 134 9.98 -5.26 0.15
N TRP A 135 8.92 -5.37 -0.67
CA TRP A 135 7.96 -6.45 -0.50
C TRP A 135 8.45 -7.79 -1.04
N ILE A 136 9.24 -7.82 -2.12
CA ILE A 136 9.79 -9.06 -2.68
C ILE A 136 11.15 -9.39 -2.06
N GLU A 137 12.13 -8.50 -2.21
CA GLU A 137 13.53 -8.74 -1.84
C GLU A 137 13.85 -8.51 -0.35
N GLY A 138 12.95 -7.84 0.40
CA GLY A 138 13.15 -7.49 1.81
C GLY A 138 12.82 -8.60 2.80
N ASN A 139 12.48 -9.81 2.34
CA ASN A 139 12.11 -10.97 3.17
C ASN A 139 13.27 -11.96 3.39
#